data_AF-A0A0N1JW46-F1
#
_entry.id   AF-A0A0N1JW46-F1
#
_cell.length_a   1.000
_cell.length_b   1.000
_cell.length_c   1.000
_cell.angle_alpha   90.00
_cell.angle_beta   90.00
_cell.angle_gamma   90.00
#
_symmetry.space_group_name_H-M   'P 1'
#
loop_
_entity.id
_entity.type
_entity.pdbx_description
1 polymer ?
#
loop_
_entity_poly.entity_id
_entity_poly.type
_entity_poly.pdbx_seq_one_letter_code
_entity_poly.pdbx_strand_id
1 'polypeptide(L)'
;MPATFNHTIIAAKDRIESARFFQELLELSEAPSWGPFTNIQLTDGVLLQFAEPPVEIQMQHYAFLLDDELFDRAYRRLCDRDIEHWADPQMRRPGEINNEHGGRGVYFKDPAGHAIELITRPYL
;
A
#
# COMPACT_ATOMS: atom_id res chain seq x y z
N MET A 1 -16.71 21.32 -1.94
CA MET A 1 -15.71 20.76 -1.00
C MET A 1 -14.54 21.72 -0.94
N PRO A 2 -14.03 22.10 0.25
CA PRO A 2 -12.95 23.09 0.35
C PRO A 2 -11.55 22.51 0.10
N ALA A 3 -11.29 21.22 0.37
CA ALA A 3 -10.00 20.56 0.13
C ALA A 3 -10.15 19.07 -0.19
N THR A 4 -9.21 18.53 -0.98
CA THR A 4 -9.08 17.09 -1.29
C THR A 4 -7.61 16.71 -1.24
N PHE A 5 -7.31 15.45 -0.89
CA PHE A 5 -5.95 14.93 -0.98
C PHE A 5 -5.64 14.65 -2.46
N ASN A 6 -4.54 15.17 -2.98
CA ASN A 6 -4.26 15.09 -4.42
C ASN A 6 -3.10 14.14 -4.76
N HIS A 7 -2.02 14.19 -3.99
CA HIS A 7 -0.87 13.33 -4.19
C HIS A 7 -0.02 13.24 -2.93
N THR A 8 0.83 12.22 -2.86
CA THR A 8 1.90 12.10 -1.87
C THR A 8 3.13 11.49 -2.47
N ILE A 9 4.29 11.84 -1.91
CA ILE A 9 5.57 11.22 -2.25
C ILE A 9 5.82 10.06 -1.30
N ILE A 10 6.11 8.89 -1.85
CA ILE A 10 6.53 7.70 -1.11
C ILE A 10 8.02 7.51 -1.39
N ALA A 11 8.84 7.55 -0.33
CA ALA A 11 10.26 7.28 -0.46
C ALA A 11 10.47 5.80 -0.78
N ALA A 12 11.34 5.50 -1.73
CA ALA A 12 11.62 4.14 -2.17
C ALA A 12 13.13 3.93 -2.25
N LYS A 13 13.54 2.66 -2.14
CA LYS A 13 14.92 2.25 -2.47
C LYS A 13 15.12 2.11 -3.97
N ASP A 14 14.08 1.61 -4.65
CA ASP A 14 13.92 1.60 -6.10
C ASP A 14 12.48 2.03 -6.40
N ARG A 15 12.31 3.19 -7.06
CA ARG A 15 10.99 3.77 -7.31
C ARG A 15 10.16 2.95 -8.29
N ILE A 16 10.79 2.20 -9.19
CA ILE A 16 10.11 1.38 -10.19
C ILE A 16 9.63 0.08 -9.53
N GLU A 17 10.46 -0.53 -8.70
CA GLU A 17 10.10 -1.71 -7.91
C GLU A 17 8.93 -1.40 -6.97
N SER A 18 9.03 -0.32 -6.18
CA SER A 18 7.94 0.10 -5.29
C SER A 18 6.67 0.43 -6.07
N ALA A 19 6.75 1.18 -7.17
CA ALA A 19 5.55 1.48 -7.97
C ALA A 19 4.88 0.20 -8.51
N ARG A 20 5.67 -0.73 -9.06
CA ARG A 20 5.15 -2.02 -9.54
C ARG A 20 4.54 -2.84 -8.42
N PHE A 21 5.14 -2.86 -7.24
CA PHE A 21 4.62 -3.57 -6.08
C PHE A 21 3.20 -3.11 -5.74
N PHE A 22 2.98 -1.81 -5.60
CA PHE A 22 1.64 -1.26 -5.32
C PHE A 22 0.67 -1.47 -6.49
N GLN A 23 1.15 -1.31 -7.74
CA GLN A 23 0.34 -1.52 -8.94
C GLN A 23 -0.21 -2.95 -9.02
N GLU A 24 0.64 -3.95 -8.84
CA GLU A 24 0.25 -5.37 -8.89
C GLU A 24 -0.64 -5.77 -7.71
N LEU A 25 -0.33 -5.26 -6.52
CA LEU A 25 -1.05 -5.57 -5.30
C LEU A 25 -2.46 -4.97 -5.28
N LEU A 26 -2.59 -3.71 -5.69
CA LEU A 26 -3.84 -2.94 -5.66
C LEU A 26 -4.58 -2.95 -7.01
N GLU A 27 -4.02 -3.60 -8.03
CA GLU A 27 -4.56 -3.68 -9.39
C GLU A 27 -4.83 -2.28 -10.01
N LEU A 28 -3.91 -1.35 -9.75
CA LEU A 28 -4.02 0.06 -10.16
C LEU A 28 -3.46 0.32 -11.55
N SER A 29 -3.84 1.47 -12.12
CA SER A 29 -3.31 1.94 -13.40
C SER A 29 -2.02 2.74 -13.22
N GLU A 30 -1.13 2.63 -14.21
CA GLU A 30 0.02 3.52 -14.33
C GLU A 30 -0.44 4.97 -14.56
N ALA A 31 0.34 5.93 -14.07
CA ALA A 31 0.17 7.34 -14.36
C ALA A 31 1.42 7.90 -15.05
N PRO A 32 1.28 8.97 -15.87
CA PRO A 32 2.44 9.63 -16.46
C PRO A 32 3.46 9.99 -15.38
N SER A 33 4.70 9.52 -15.57
CA SER A 33 5.82 9.77 -14.66
C SER A 33 6.61 10.99 -15.13
N TRP A 34 7.16 11.77 -14.20
CA TRP A 34 7.96 12.95 -14.53
C TRP A 34 9.02 13.25 -13.48
N GLY A 35 10.14 13.83 -13.92
CA GLY A 35 11.24 14.18 -13.02
C GLY A 35 11.73 12.98 -12.21
N PRO A 36 11.84 13.10 -10.87
CA PRO A 36 12.30 12.01 -10.01
C PRO A 36 11.19 10.99 -9.69
N PHE A 37 9.97 11.16 -10.19
CA PHE A 37 8.83 10.37 -9.76
C PHE A 37 8.46 9.25 -10.73
N THR A 38 8.18 8.07 -10.18
CA THR A 38 7.37 7.04 -10.82
C THR A 38 5.97 7.08 -10.22
N ASN A 39 4.94 7.26 -11.05
CA ASN A 39 3.59 7.54 -10.59
C ASN A 39 2.64 6.38 -10.86
N ILE A 40 1.78 6.11 -9.88
CA ILE A 40 0.54 5.33 -10.05
C ILE A 40 -0.64 6.16 -9.54
N GLN A 41 -1.84 5.82 -9.99
CA GLN A 41 -3.06 6.54 -9.62
C GLN A 41 -4.06 5.62 -8.91
N LEU A 42 -4.56 6.06 -7.75
CA LEU A 42 -5.69 5.44 -7.08
C LEU A 42 -6.99 5.70 -7.85
N THR A 43 -8.01 4.87 -7.62
CA THR A 43 -9.31 4.98 -8.31
C THR A 43 -10.00 6.34 -8.12
N ASP A 44 -9.76 7.02 -7.00
CA ASP A 44 -10.30 8.35 -6.68
C ASP A 44 -9.46 9.52 -7.25
N GLY A 45 -8.39 9.21 -7.98
CA GLY A 45 -7.53 10.17 -8.66
C GLY A 45 -6.28 10.59 -7.89
N VAL A 46 -6.09 10.14 -6.64
CA VAL A 46 -4.88 10.42 -5.86
C VAL A 46 -3.66 9.80 -6.52
N LEU A 47 -2.58 10.58 -6.67
CA LEU A 47 -1.31 10.07 -7.18
C LEU A 47 -0.39 9.61 -6.04
N LEU A 48 0.12 8.39 -6.14
CA LEU A 48 1.25 7.93 -5.34
C LEU A 48 2.52 8.09 -6.17
N GLN A 49 3.43 8.93 -5.68
CA GLN A 49 4.64 9.33 -6.39
C GLN A 49 5.86 8.71 -5.72
N PHE A 50 6.43 7.68 -6.33
CA PHE A 50 7.61 7.01 -5.79
C PHE A 50 8.88 7.74 -6.19
N ALA A 51 9.77 8.00 -5.23
CA ALA A 51 11.05 8.68 -5.45
C ALA A 51 12.18 8.02 -4.65
N GLU A 52 13.42 8.22 -5.07
CA GLU A 52 14.63 7.71 -4.40
C GLU A 52 15.43 8.86 -3.76
N PRO A 53 14.94 9.49 -2.68
CA PRO A 53 15.66 10.56 -2.02
C PRO A 53 16.94 10.01 -1.35
N PRO A 54 18.05 10.79 -1.31
CA PRO A 54 19.30 10.37 -0.68
C PRO A 54 19.23 10.53 0.85
N VAL A 55 18.27 9.87 1.49
CA VAL A 55 18.01 9.94 2.94
C VAL A 55 17.78 8.54 3.51
N GLU A 56 17.95 8.40 4.81
CA GLU A 56 17.47 7.21 5.51
C GLU A 56 15.94 7.21 5.50
N ILE A 57 15.35 6.19 4.88
CA ILE A 57 13.90 6.07 4.74
C ILE A 57 13.30 5.79 6.12
N GLN A 58 12.55 6.78 6.63
CA GLN A 58 11.74 6.60 7.82
C GLN A 58 10.44 5.90 7.44
N MET A 59 10.13 4.84 8.18
CA MET A 59 8.90 4.07 7.98
C MET A 59 7.67 4.97 8.08
N GLN A 60 6.82 4.90 7.06
CA GLN A 60 5.50 5.53 7.03
C GLN A 60 4.44 4.45 6.98
N HIS A 61 3.21 4.81 7.35
CA HIS A 61 2.05 3.93 7.32
C HIS A 61 1.06 4.38 6.24
N TYR A 62 0.66 3.46 5.37
CA TYR A 62 -0.32 3.70 4.32
C TYR A 62 -1.42 2.62 4.38
N ALA A 63 -2.64 3.03 4.66
CA ALA A 63 -3.81 2.16 4.71
C ALA A 63 -4.68 2.34 3.46
N PHE A 64 -5.08 1.24 2.84
CA PHE A 64 -5.93 1.21 1.65
C PHE A 64 -7.24 0.50 1.95
N LEU A 65 -8.34 1.18 1.66
CA LEU A 65 -9.68 0.60 1.70
C LEU A 65 -9.95 -0.11 0.37
N LEU A 66 -10.27 -1.39 0.45
CA LEU A 66 -10.57 -2.26 -0.69
C LEU A 66 -12.00 -2.79 -0.60
N ASP A 67 -12.54 -3.23 -1.74
CA ASP A 67 -13.67 -4.16 -1.72
C ASP A 67 -13.21 -5.57 -1.29
N ASP A 68 -14.19 -6.42 -1.00
CA ASP A 68 -13.92 -7.74 -0.46
C ASP A 68 -13.25 -8.66 -1.51
N GLU A 69 -13.59 -8.52 -2.81
CA GLU A 69 -12.97 -9.32 -3.86
C GLU A 69 -11.51 -8.95 -4.14
N LEU A 70 -11.15 -7.66 -4.11
CA LEU A 70 -9.78 -7.19 -4.29
C LEU A 70 -8.93 -7.56 -3.09
N PHE A 71 -9.47 -7.51 -1.87
CA PHE A 71 -8.78 -8.00 -0.68
C PHE A 71 -8.37 -9.47 -0.83
N ASP A 72 -9.25 -10.34 -1.33
CA ASP A 72 -8.94 -11.77 -1.54
C ASP A 72 -7.79 -11.97 -2.54
N ARG A 73 -7.79 -11.21 -3.63
CA ARG A 73 -6.75 -11.28 -4.65
C ARG A 73 -5.42 -10.73 -4.13
N ALA A 74 -5.45 -9.59 -3.47
CA ALA A 74 -4.27 -8.97 -2.88
C ALA A 74 -3.65 -9.89 -1.82
N TYR A 75 -4.45 -10.43 -0.91
CA TYR A 75 -3.97 -11.37 0.12
C TYR A 75 -3.38 -12.65 -0.50
N ARG A 76 -4.02 -13.21 -1.53
CA ARG A 76 -3.44 -14.34 -2.27
C ARG A 76 -2.07 -13.99 -2.86
N ARG A 77 -1.90 -12.80 -3.46
CA ARG A 77 -0.59 -12.35 -3.98
C ARG A 77 0.46 -12.23 -2.89
N LEU A 78 0.09 -11.79 -1.69
CA LEU A 78 1.02 -11.75 -0.55
C LEU A 78 1.49 -13.17 -0.19
N CYS A 79 0.55 -14.12 -0.09
CA CYS A 79 0.87 -15.52 0.20
C CYS A 79 1.70 -16.18 -0.91
N ASP A 80 1.31 -16.02 -2.18
CA ASP A 80 1.99 -16.64 -3.33
C ASP A 80 3.44 -16.13 -3.50
N ARG A 81 3.75 -14.95 -2.95
CA ARG A 81 5.08 -14.32 -2.98
C ARG A 81 5.84 -14.46 -1.66
N ASP A 82 5.33 -15.25 -0.71
CA ASP A 82 5.90 -15.43 0.63
C ASP A 82 6.19 -14.10 1.36
N ILE A 83 5.30 -13.11 1.18
CA ILE A 83 5.45 -11.80 1.84
C ILE A 83 4.99 -11.95 3.29
N GLU A 84 5.89 -11.63 4.22
CA GLU A 84 5.57 -11.61 5.65
C GLU A 84 4.48 -10.57 5.93
N HIS A 85 3.45 -11.01 6.65
CA HIS A 85 2.27 -10.21 6.95
C HIS A 85 1.71 -10.60 8.31
N TRP A 86 0.89 -9.70 8.87
CA TRP A 86 0.37 -9.81 10.23
C TRP A 86 -1.07 -9.33 10.32
N ALA A 87 -1.78 -9.85 11.32
CA ALA A 87 -3.14 -9.38 11.64
C ALA A 87 -3.12 -8.05 12.41
N ASP A 88 -2.00 -7.66 13.02
CA ASP A 88 -1.86 -6.51 13.90
C ASP A 88 -0.68 -5.58 13.50
N PRO A 89 -0.78 -4.26 13.72
CA PRO A 89 0.28 -3.32 13.38
C PRO A 89 1.55 -3.49 14.22
N GLN A 90 1.47 -4.17 15.36
CA GLN A 90 2.63 -4.48 16.21
C GLN A 90 3.41 -5.71 15.75
N MET A 91 2.98 -6.37 14.66
CA MET A 91 3.65 -7.51 14.04
C MET A 91 3.77 -8.73 14.97
N ARG A 92 2.73 -9.01 15.77
CA ARG A 92 2.73 -10.10 16.76
C ARG A 92 1.99 -11.35 16.31
N ARG A 93 1.14 -11.24 15.29
CA ARG A 93 0.30 -12.32 14.75
C ARG A 93 0.64 -12.59 13.29
N PRO A 94 1.80 -13.21 13.02
CA PRO A 94 2.27 -13.46 11.66
C PRO A 94 1.39 -14.49 10.94
N GLY A 95 1.20 -14.33 9.63
CA GLY A 95 0.45 -15.29 8.80
C GLY A 95 -1.07 -15.24 8.98
N GLU A 96 -1.58 -14.20 9.64
CA GLU A 96 -3.00 -14.04 9.96
C GLU A 96 -3.55 -12.72 9.40
N ILE A 97 -4.88 -12.67 9.20
CA ILE A 97 -5.65 -11.44 9.01
C ILE A 97 -6.47 -11.15 10.27
N ASN A 98 -6.85 -9.90 10.48
CA ASN A 98 -7.87 -9.53 11.47
C ASN A 98 -9.27 -9.47 10.84
N ASN A 99 -10.30 -9.52 11.69
CA ASN A 99 -11.69 -9.29 11.31
C ASN A 99 -12.28 -8.12 12.10
N GLU A 100 -11.46 -7.09 12.32
CA GLU A 100 -11.83 -5.93 13.13
C GLU A 100 -12.79 -5.00 12.39
N HIS A 101 -13.51 -4.16 13.13
CA HIS A 101 -14.44 -3.17 12.56
C HIS A 101 -15.52 -3.74 11.62
N GLY A 102 -15.86 -5.02 11.77
CA GLY A 102 -16.84 -5.71 10.91
C GLY A 102 -16.36 -5.95 9.48
N GLY A 103 -15.05 -5.82 9.24
CA GLY A 103 -14.40 -6.09 7.95
C GLY A 103 -13.26 -7.09 8.12
N ARG A 104 -12.28 -6.98 7.22
CA ARG A 104 -11.02 -7.75 7.25
C ARG A 104 -9.85 -6.79 7.15
N GLY A 105 -8.72 -7.17 7.73
CA GLY A 105 -7.50 -6.36 7.72
C GLY A 105 -6.21 -7.17 7.71
N VAL A 106 -5.20 -6.68 7.01
CA VAL A 106 -3.85 -7.28 7.00
C VAL A 106 -2.77 -6.19 6.91
N TYR A 107 -1.67 -6.41 7.62
CA TYR A 107 -0.50 -5.54 7.65
C TYR A 107 0.71 -6.24 7.04
N PHE A 108 1.56 -5.52 6.30
CA PHE A 108 2.84 -6.03 5.77
C PHE A 108 3.80 -4.87 5.48
N LYS A 109 4.99 -5.20 4.97
CA LYS A 109 5.99 -4.22 4.53
C LYS A 109 6.08 -4.14 3.02
N ASP A 110 6.17 -2.92 2.49
CA ASP A 110 6.58 -2.71 1.10
C ASP A 110 8.11 -2.93 0.92
N PRO A 111 8.63 -2.95 -0.32
CA PRO A 111 10.06 -3.14 -0.58
C PRO A 111 10.99 -2.12 0.12
N ALA A 112 10.49 -0.92 0.40
CA ALA A 112 11.24 0.12 1.09
C ALA A 112 11.18 0.00 2.63
N GLY A 113 10.21 -0.74 3.18
CA GLY A 113 10.00 -0.96 4.62
C GLY A 113 8.85 -0.13 5.22
N HIS A 114 8.04 0.54 4.40
CA HIS A 114 6.79 1.19 4.80
C HIS A 114 5.78 0.16 5.30
N ALA A 115 5.04 0.50 6.34
CA ALA A 115 3.91 -0.30 6.79
C ALA A 115 2.73 -0.08 5.84
N ILE A 116 2.24 -1.17 5.27
CA ILE A 116 1.06 -1.17 4.41
C ILE A 116 -0.04 -1.90 5.15
N GLU A 117 -1.24 -1.35 5.07
CA GLU A 117 -2.45 -1.92 5.62
C GLU A 117 -3.50 -2.00 4.51
N LEU A 118 -4.16 -3.16 4.40
CA LEU A 118 -5.35 -3.32 3.57
C LEU A 118 -6.53 -3.58 4.50
N ILE A 119 -7.63 -2.86 4.30
CA ILE A 119 -8.87 -3.01 5.08
C ILE A 119 -10.08 -3.07 4.15
N THR A 120 -11.14 -3.77 4.56
CA THR A 120 -12.40 -3.81 3.77
C THR A 120 -13.53 -2.98 4.37
N ARG A 121 -13.34 -2.43 5.57
CA ARG A 121 -14.26 -1.47 6.20
C ARG A 121 -13.45 -0.31 6.79
N PRO A 122 -13.93 0.94 6.65
CA PRO A 122 -13.22 2.09 7.18
C PRO A 122 -13.22 2.09 8.70
N TYR A 123 -12.25 2.79 9.28
CA TYR A 123 -12.31 3.20 10.67
C TYR A 123 -13.26 4.39 10.81
N LEU A 124 -14.21 4.26 11.74
CA LEU A 124 -15.21 5.27 12.13
C LEU A 124 -16.29 5.55 11.06
#